data_AF-A0A8T4TBW1-F1
#
_entry.id   AF-A0A8T4TBW1-F1
#
_cell.length_a   1.000
_cell.length_b   1.000
_cell.length_c   1.000
_cell.angle_alpha   90.00
_cell.angle_beta   90.00
_cell.angle_gamma   90.00
#
_symmetry.space_group_name_H-M   'P 1'
#
loop_
_entity.id
_entity.type
_entity.pdbx_description
1 polymer ?
#
loop_
_entity_poly.entity_id
_entity_poly.type
_entity_poly.pdbx_seq_one_letter_code
_entity_poly.pdbx_strand_id
1 'polypeptide(L)'
;MSIDEMADDELLEFPRVLKFVREGMRYALDVDEAYLFQNEDSAHHFHMWMFPRYDWMERFGRKIQSVRPIMEYARKELKTPQNIEEVKRSINVLKGYLASS
;
A
#
# COMPACT_ATOMS: atom_id res chain seq x y z
N MET A 1 -6.63 -4.48 -18.54
CA MET A 1 -5.25 -4.02 -18.34
C MET A 1 -4.62 -4.94 -17.33
N SER A 2 -3.85 -5.89 -17.85
CA SER A 2 -2.92 -6.76 -17.16
C SER A 2 -1.49 -6.31 -17.46
N ILE A 3 -0.49 -6.91 -16.80
CA ILE A 3 0.92 -6.57 -17.02
C ILE A 3 1.31 -6.77 -18.50
N ASP A 4 0.77 -7.78 -19.18
CA ASP A 4 1.04 -8.07 -20.60
C ASP A 4 0.37 -7.09 -21.57
N GLU A 5 -0.56 -6.26 -21.09
CA GLU A 5 -1.22 -5.21 -21.87
C GLU A 5 -0.57 -3.83 -21.70
N MET A 6 0.46 -3.71 -20.86
CA MET A 6 1.19 -2.45 -20.65
C MET A 6 2.08 -2.11 -21.84
N ALA A 7 2.12 -0.84 -22.22
CA ALA A 7 3.08 -0.34 -23.20
C ALA A 7 4.52 -0.32 -22.64
N ASP A 8 5.52 -0.32 -23.53
CA ASP A 8 6.94 -0.39 -23.14
C ASP A 8 7.36 0.77 -22.20
N ASP A 9 6.80 1.96 -22.41
CA ASP A 9 7.03 3.13 -21.55
C ASP A 9 6.35 2.97 -20.17
N GLU A 10 5.14 2.42 -20.13
CA GLU A 10 4.47 2.07 -18.88
C GLU A 10 5.26 1.03 -18.08
N LEU A 11 5.84 0.02 -18.73
CA LEU A 11 6.69 -0.99 -18.08
C LEU A 11 7.98 -0.39 -17.50
N LEU A 12 8.52 0.67 -18.11
CA LEU A 12 9.70 1.38 -17.60
C LEU A 12 9.39 2.29 -16.41
N GLU A 13 8.22 2.94 -16.43
CA GLU A 13 7.81 3.88 -15.38
C GLU A 13 7.16 3.17 -14.18
N PHE A 14 6.43 2.09 -14.41
CA PHE A 14 5.67 1.42 -13.36
C PHE A 14 6.53 0.98 -12.16
N PRO A 15 7.65 0.24 -12.32
CA PRO A 15 8.53 -0.11 -11.21
C PRO A 15 9.15 1.11 -10.50
N ARG A 16 9.34 2.24 -11.21
CA ARG A 16 9.86 3.48 -10.62
C ARG A 16 8.84 4.08 -9.66
N VAL A 17 7.58 4.16 -10.06
CA VAL A 17 6.49 4.60 -9.19
C VAL A 17 6.38 3.68 -7.98
N LEU A 18 6.47 2.37 -8.17
CA LEU A 18 6.41 1.43 -7.05
C LEU A 18 7.57 1.62 -6.05
N LYS A 19 8.80 1.73 -6.57
CA LYS A 19 9.98 2.02 -5.75
C LYS A 19 9.76 3.30 -4.95
N PHE A 20 9.29 4.34 -5.60
CA PHE A 20 9.20 5.67 -5.01
C PHE A 20 8.16 5.74 -3.88
N VAL A 21 6.99 5.13 -4.08
CA VAL A 21 5.99 4.98 -3.02
C VAL A 21 6.53 4.13 -1.87
N ARG A 22 7.24 3.02 -2.17
CA ARG A 22 7.81 2.15 -1.14
C ARG A 22 8.87 2.86 -0.30
N GLU A 23 9.71 3.70 -0.92
CA GLU A 23 10.71 4.51 -0.22
C GLU A 23 10.03 5.53 0.70
N GLY A 24 8.99 6.23 0.25
CA GLY A 24 8.22 7.13 1.10
C GLY A 24 7.55 6.41 2.28
N MET A 25 6.99 5.22 2.05
CA MET A 25 6.48 4.38 3.14
C MET A 25 7.58 4.03 4.16
N ARG A 26 8.79 3.71 3.71
CA ARG A 26 9.89 3.33 4.61
C ARG A 26 10.46 4.52 5.37
N TYR A 27 10.88 5.55 4.66
CA TYR A 27 11.71 6.62 5.22
C TYR A 27 10.89 7.76 5.80
N ALA A 28 9.66 7.97 5.32
CA ALA A 28 8.81 9.06 5.79
C ALA A 28 7.71 8.60 6.74
N LEU A 29 7.26 7.34 6.64
CA LEU A 29 6.17 6.78 7.46
C LEU A 29 6.61 5.64 8.40
N ASP A 30 7.89 5.30 8.43
CA ASP A 30 8.46 4.25 9.29
C ASP A 30 7.80 2.86 9.07
N VAL A 31 7.43 2.56 7.82
CA VAL A 31 6.87 1.25 7.43
C VAL A 31 7.97 0.38 6.83
N ASP A 32 8.56 -0.46 7.67
CA ASP A 32 9.65 -1.36 7.28
C ASP A 32 9.23 -2.53 6.40
N GLU A 33 7.99 -3.00 6.57
CA GLU A 33 7.47 -4.13 5.85
C GLU A 33 6.19 -3.76 5.09
N ALA A 34 6.11 -4.18 3.83
CA ALA A 34 4.90 -4.03 3.02
C ALA A 34 4.72 -5.26 2.14
N TYR A 35 3.49 -5.74 2.01
CA TYR A 35 3.15 -6.82 1.08
C TYR A 35 2.61 -6.23 -0.21
N LEU A 36 3.10 -6.72 -1.34
CA LEU A 36 2.64 -6.29 -2.66
C LEU A 36 1.68 -7.34 -3.23
N PHE A 37 0.49 -6.90 -3.63
CA PHE A 37 -0.49 -7.77 -4.27
C PHE A 37 -0.90 -7.17 -5.61
N GLN A 38 -0.87 -8.01 -6.63
CA GLN A 38 -1.44 -7.71 -7.93
C GLN A 38 -2.33 -8.89 -8.28
N ASN A 39 -3.57 -8.58 -8.65
CA ASN A 39 -4.56 -9.56 -9.06
C ASN A 39 -5.06 -9.15 -10.44
N GLU A 40 -5.00 -10.06 -11.40
CA GLU A 40 -5.60 -9.91 -12.72
C GLU A 40 -6.84 -10.78 -12.74
N ASP A 41 -7.97 -10.16 -12.44
CA ASP A 41 -9.27 -10.76 -12.63
C ASP A 41 -10.05 -9.96 -13.69
N SER A 42 -10.99 -10.62 -14.36
CA SER A 42 -11.76 -10.01 -15.43
C SER A 42 -12.75 -8.94 -14.96
N ALA A 43 -12.77 -8.62 -13.66
CA ALA A 43 -13.77 -7.75 -13.04
C ALA A 43 -13.23 -6.37 -12.67
N HIS A 44 -11.89 -6.18 -12.60
CA HIS A 44 -11.29 -4.94 -12.08
C HIS A 44 -10.24 -4.36 -13.04
N HIS A 45 -10.01 -3.05 -12.94
CA HIS A 45 -8.89 -2.39 -13.63
C HIS A 45 -7.55 -2.78 -12.98
N PHE A 46 -6.44 -2.55 -13.69
CA PHE A 46 -5.10 -2.81 -13.17
C PHE A 46 -4.85 -2.07 -11.85
N HIS A 47 -4.54 -2.81 -10.78
CA HIS A 47 -4.21 -2.23 -9.48
C HIS A 47 -3.07 -3.02 -8.81
N MET A 48 -2.08 -2.29 -8.27
CA MET A 48 -1.07 -2.82 -7.37
C MET A 48 -1.37 -2.35 -5.95
N TRP A 49 -1.54 -3.29 -5.03
CA TRP A 49 -1.73 -3.01 -3.61
C TRP A 49 -0.39 -3.04 -2.90
N MET A 50 -0.08 -2.00 -2.14
CA MET A 50 0.99 -2.01 -1.13
C MET A 50 0.37 -2.00 0.26
N PHE A 51 0.42 -3.14 0.93
CA PHE A 51 -0.18 -3.33 2.22
C PHE A 51 0.86 -3.16 3.33
N PRO A 52 0.84 -2.05 4.10
CA PRO A 52 1.80 -1.83 5.17
C PRO A 52 1.60 -2.85 6.30
N ARG A 53 2.70 -3.32 6.88
CA ARG A 53 2.72 -4.21 8.03
C ARG A 53 3.18 -3.46 9.27
N TYR A 54 2.37 -3.54 10.32
CA TYR A 54 2.65 -2.97 11.64
C TYR A 54 2.61 -4.08 12.70
N ASP A 55 3.30 -3.90 13.82
CA ASP A 55 3.45 -4.90 14.88
C ASP A 55 2.12 -5.47 15.40
N TRP A 56 1.10 -4.63 15.55
CA TRP A 56 -0.21 -5.07 16.04
C TRP A 56 -0.89 -6.10 15.11
N MET A 57 -0.46 -6.18 13.84
CA MET A 57 -0.97 -7.11 12.86
C MET A 57 -0.41 -8.52 13.02
N GLU A 58 0.68 -8.71 13.76
CA GLU A 58 1.34 -10.02 13.90
C GLU A 58 0.44 -11.08 14.51
N ARG A 59 -0.52 -10.69 15.36
CA ARG A 59 -1.53 -11.60 15.94
C ARG A 59 -2.44 -12.28 14.90
N PHE A 60 -2.53 -11.75 13.68
CA PHE A 60 -3.30 -12.36 12.59
C PHE A 60 -2.44 -13.28 11.71
N GLY A 61 -1.13 -13.32 11.97
CA GLY A 61 -0.14 -14.02 11.16
C GLY A 61 0.39 -13.19 9.99
N ARG A 62 1.24 -13.85 9.20
CA ARG A 62 2.01 -13.26 8.09
C ARG A 62 1.68 -13.86 6.71
N LYS A 63 0.79 -14.85 6.64
CA LYS A 63 0.37 -15.43 5.36
C LYS A 63 -0.65 -14.53 4.67
N ILE A 64 -0.78 -14.62 3.34
CA ILE A 64 -1.73 -13.78 2.57
C ILE A 64 -3.17 -13.84 3.10
N GLN A 65 -3.60 -14.97 3.66
CA GLN A 65 -4.93 -15.12 4.23
C GLN A 65 -5.18 -14.20 5.45
N SER A 66 -4.13 -13.67 6.09
CA SER A 66 -4.23 -12.75 7.23
C SER A 66 -4.68 -11.35 6.83
N VAL A 67 -4.50 -10.94 5.57
CA VAL A 67 -4.78 -9.57 5.10
C VAL A 67 -6.25 -9.21 5.33
N ARG A 68 -7.16 -10.13 4.96
CA ARG A 68 -8.60 -9.90 5.13
C ARG A 68 -9.01 -9.70 6.60
N PRO A 69 -8.65 -10.60 7.55
CA PRO A 69 -8.88 -10.37 8.97
C PRO A 69 -8.32 -9.03 9.49
N ILE A 70 -7.13 -8.62 9.04
CA ILE A 70 -6.53 -7.34 9.44
C ILE A 70 -7.37 -6.17 8.95
N MET A 71 -7.78 -6.17 7.68
CA MET A 71 -8.64 -5.12 7.11
C MET A 71 -10.00 -5.05 7.80
N GLU A 72 -10.60 -6.21 8.10
CA GLU A 72 -11.87 -6.29 8.83
C GLU A 72 -11.73 -5.72 10.25
N TYR A 73 -10.65 -6.06 10.96
CA TYR A 73 -10.35 -5.50 12.28
C TYR A 73 -10.14 -3.99 12.21
N ALA A 74 -9.31 -3.51 11.29
CA ALA A 74 -9.04 -2.07 11.13
C ALA A 74 -10.32 -1.28 10.84
N ARG A 75 -11.22 -1.84 10.03
CA ARG A 75 -12.51 -1.22 9.72
C ARG A 75 -13.43 -1.12 10.93
N LYS A 76 -13.47 -2.14 11.78
CA LYS A 76 -14.37 -2.22 12.94
C LYS A 76 -13.83 -1.43 14.13
N GLU A 77 -12.55 -1.61 14.44
CA GLU A 77 -11.96 -1.14 15.70
C GLU A 77 -11.08 0.10 15.53
N LEU A 78 -10.50 0.32 14.34
CA LEU A 78 -9.53 1.40 14.12
C LEU A 78 -10.08 2.56 13.29
N LYS A 79 -11.36 2.53 12.88
CA LYS A 79 -12.02 3.62 12.15
C LYS A 79 -12.48 4.74 13.11
N THR A 80 -11.52 5.29 13.86
CA THR A 80 -11.73 6.42 14.77
C THR A 80 -11.41 7.74 14.07
N PRO A 81 -11.99 8.88 14.48
CA PRO A 81 -11.64 10.19 13.92
C PRO A 81 -10.13 10.48 13.99
N GLN A 82 -9.48 10.10 15.09
CA GLN A 82 -8.05 10.27 15.32
C GLN A 82 -7.20 9.47 14.32
N ASN A 83 -7.55 8.20 14.08
CA ASN A 83 -6.82 7.38 13.10
C ASN A 83 -7.08 7.86 11.66
N ILE A 84 -8.29 8.35 11.36
CA ILE A 84 -8.58 8.95 10.05
C ILE A 84 -7.74 10.22 9.83
N GLU A 85 -7.59 11.05 10.85
CA GLU A 85 -6.69 12.21 10.83
C GLU A 85 -5.22 11.80 10.62
N GLU A 86 -4.77 10.75 11.29
CA GLU A 86 -3.41 10.21 11.12
C GLU A 86 -3.17 9.70 9.70
N VAL A 87 -4.14 8.99 9.11
CA VAL A 87 -4.09 8.56 7.71
C VAL A 87 -3.98 9.76 6.77
N LYS A 88 -4.75 10.83 6.99
CA LYS A 88 -4.65 12.06 6.21
C LYS A 88 -3.27 12.73 6.35
N ARG A 89 -2.72 12.77 7.57
CA ARG A 89 -1.36 13.29 7.83
C ARG A 89 -0.31 12.46 7.10
N SER A 90 -0.40 11.14 7.17
CA SER A 90 0.49 10.21 6.46
C SER A 90 0.44 10.41 4.94
N ILE A 91 -0.75 10.64 4.37
CA ILE A 91 -0.91 10.97 2.94
C ILE A 91 -0.17 12.27 2.59
N ASN A 92 -0.27 13.30 3.43
CA ASN A 92 0.41 14.58 3.18
C ASN A 92 1.94 14.45 3.28
N VAL A 93 2.43 13.68 4.26
CA VAL A 93 3.86 13.37 4.39
C VAL A 93 4.35 12.65 3.13
N LEU A 94 3.63 11.63 2.68
CA LEU A 94 3.98 10.89 1.47
C LEU A 94 3.98 11.80 0.24
N LYS A 95 2.95 12.65 0.05
CA LYS A 95 2.93 13.63 -1.06
C LYS A 95 4.11 14.59 -1.02
N GLY A 96 4.49 15.07 0.17
CA GLY A 96 5.65 15.94 0.35
C GLY A 96 6.97 15.25 -0.02
N TYR A 97 7.14 14.00 0.41
CA TYR A 97 8.28 13.16 0.02
C TYR A 97 8.34 12.97 -1.50
N LEU A 98 7.19 12.66 -2.11
CA LEU A 98 7.09 12.42 -3.55
C LEU A 98 7.34 13.70 -4.39
N ALA A 99 7.06 14.88 -3.86
CA ALA A 99 7.29 16.15 -4.55
C ALA A 99 8.72 16.70 -4.42
N SER A 100 9.52 16.14 -3.51
CA SER A 100 10.86 16.64 -3.16
C SER A 100 12.01 15.75 -3.63
N SER A 101 11.72 14.61 -4.25
CA SER A 101 12.71 13.70 -4.85
C SER A 101 12.64 13.72 -6.36
#